data_AF-A0A1Y2MS01-F1
#
_entry.id   AF-A0A1Y2MS01-F1
#
_cell.length_a   1.000
_cell.length_b   1.000
_cell.length_c   1.000
_cell.angle_alpha   90.00
_cell.angle_beta   90.00
_cell.angle_gamma   90.00
#
_symmetry.space_group_name_H-M   'P 1'
#
loop_
_entity.id
_entity.type
_entity.pdbx_description
1 polymer ?
#
loop_
_entity_poly.entity_id
_entity_poly.type
_entity_poly.pdbx_seq_one_letter_code
_entity_poly.pdbx_strand_id
1 'polypeptide(L)'
;MGGSVRRGASLLPALVGAVVLLAGCSDGAEQPGGPFAPRPSDVDLARLDPCSSLTEQQLGARDLGAGAPGTATVNGTSARDCTWIGPTVNAGVQFIAVGAETAAEERGSRLLLVEGFGAVEGAPETNNGPGLPAFCQIAVDAGPQQSVRVQVNNGRPDTGGEPEAFRDVCRHAEDIAGAVMVNIRG
;
A
#
# COMPACT_ATOMS: atom_id res chain seq x y z
N MET A 1 45.40 -10.37 78.41
CA MET A 1 45.51 -11.85 78.49
C MET A 1 44.51 -12.45 77.49
N GLY A 2 45.01 -13.24 76.53
CA GLY A 2 44.28 -14.18 75.65
C GLY A 2 43.34 -13.52 74.61
N GLY A 3 43.66 -13.50 73.32
CA GLY A 3 43.49 -14.62 72.37
C GLY A 3 42.22 -14.34 71.54
N SER A 4 42.05 -14.59 70.25
CA SER A 4 42.76 -15.38 69.25
C SER A 4 42.33 -14.87 67.87
N VAL A 5 43.25 -14.85 66.91
CA VAL A 5 42.98 -14.62 65.48
C VAL A 5 42.32 -15.87 64.89
N ARG A 6 41.24 -15.73 64.12
CA ARG A 6 40.86 -16.70 63.09
C ARG A 6 40.57 -16.00 61.76
N ARG A 7 41.43 -16.31 60.79
CA ARG A 7 41.29 -16.01 59.37
C ARG A 7 40.12 -16.81 58.79
N GLY A 8 39.29 -16.16 57.98
CA GLY A 8 38.32 -16.81 57.10
C GLY A 8 38.25 -16.01 55.81
N ALA A 9 39.08 -16.37 54.84
CA ALA A 9 38.92 -15.93 53.46
C ALA A 9 37.82 -16.77 52.80
N SER A 10 36.88 -16.13 52.11
CA SER A 10 36.08 -16.75 51.06
C SER A 10 35.76 -15.72 49.99
N LEU A 11 35.95 -16.18 48.76
CA LEU A 11 36.06 -15.45 47.51
C LEU A 11 34.75 -15.60 46.71
N LEU A 12 34.49 -14.59 45.85
CA LEU A 12 33.68 -14.62 44.60
C LEU A 12 32.13 -14.51 44.73
N PRO A 13 31.41 -14.09 43.67
CA PRO A 13 31.64 -12.90 42.82
C PRO A 13 30.33 -12.16 42.39
N ALA A 14 30.52 -10.98 41.81
CA ALA A 14 29.76 -10.33 40.73
C ALA A 14 28.31 -10.76 40.40
N LEU A 15 27.41 -9.79 40.46
CA LEU A 15 26.32 -9.63 39.48
C LEU A 15 26.12 -8.13 39.21
N VAL A 16 26.98 -7.60 38.34
CA VAL A 16 26.74 -6.33 37.65
C VAL A 16 25.60 -6.60 36.68
N GLY A 17 24.39 -6.18 37.05
CA GLY A 17 23.24 -6.20 36.16
C GLY A 17 23.47 -5.22 35.01
N ALA A 18 23.97 -5.73 33.89
CA ALA A 18 24.01 -5.00 32.63
C ALA A 18 22.56 -4.76 32.18
N VAL A 19 22.04 -3.55 32.43
CA VAL A 19 20.83 -3.07 31.77
C VAL A 19 21.22 -2.78 30.32
N VAL A 20 20.98 -3.76 29.45
CA VAL A 20 21.02 -3.55 28.01
C VAL A 20 19.75 -2.76 27.67
N LEU A 21 19.85 -1.43 27.72
CA LEU A 21 18.89 -0.57 27.03
C LEU A 21 19.11 -0.81 25.54
N LEU A 22 18.31 -1.71 24.96
CA LEU A 22 18.19 -1.86 23.53
C LEU A 22 17.75 -0.50 22.97
N ALA A 23 18.71 0.23 22.41
CA ALA A 23 18.47 1.31 21.50
C ALA A 23 17.72 0.73 20.29
N GLY A 24 16.40 0.88 20.28
CA GLY A 24 15.61 0.84 19.07
C GLY A 24 15.39 2.27 18.61
N CYS A 25 16.38 2.86 17.94
CA CYS A 25 16.16 4.06 17.15
C CYS A 25 15.29 3.64 15.95
N SER A 26 13.98 3.63 16.12
CA SER A 26 13.07 3.75 14.99
C SER A 26 12.96 5.24 14.68
N ASP A 27 13.96 5.78 13.97
CA ASP A 27 13.77 6.96 13.12
C ASP A 27 12.89 6.53 11.92
N GLY A 28 11.69 6.03 12.21
CA GLY A 28 10.63 6.01 11.22
C GLY A 28 10.16 7.44 11.14
N ALA A 29 10.31 8.07 9.97
CA ALA A 29 9.72 9.38 9.72
C ALA A 29 8.28 9.35 10.25
N GLU A 30 8.00 10.20 11.26
CA GLU A 30 6.70 10.22 11.91
C GLU A 30 5.67 10.54 10.83
N GLN A 31 4.86 9.54 10.48
CA GLN A 31 3.79 9.72 9.51
C GLN A 31 2.88 10.81 10.06
N PRO A 32 2.69 11.94 9.36
CA PRO A 32 1.78 12.99 9.82
C PRO A 32 0.43 12.34 10.14
N GLY A 33 -0.13 12.64 11.31
CA GLY A 33 -1.30 11.97 11.88
C GLY A 33 -2.44 11.81 10.87
N GLY A 34 -2.48 10.65 10.23
CA GLY A 34 -3.42 10.28 9.18
C GLY A 34 -4.18 9.01 9.57
N PRO A 35 -5.09 8.53 8.72
CA PRO A 35 -5.95 7.40 9.03
C PRO A 35 -5.21 6.05 9.03
N PHE A 36 -3.96 6.01 8.58
CA PHE A 36 -3.20 4.78 8.39
C PHE A 36 -2.25 4.48 9.55
N ALA A 37 -2.05 3.18 9.80
CA ALA A 37 -0.92 2.72 10.59
C ALA A 37 0.41 3.07 9.90
N PRO A 38 1.55 3.06 10.63
CA PRO A 38 2.86 3.28 10.02
C PRO A 38 3.13 2.32 8.86
N ARG A 39 3.70 2.85 7.77
CA ARG A 39 4.09 2.05 6.59
C ARG A 39 5.20 1.05 6.95
N PRO A 40 5.28 -0.11 6.27
CA PRO A 40 6.42 -1.01 6.37
C PRO A 40 7.74 -0.35 5.91
N SER A 41 7.66 0.48 4.87
CA SER A 41 8.75 1.27 4.30
C SER A 41 8.16 2.37 3.40
N ASP A 42 8.92 3.43 3.10
CA ASP A 42 8.54 4.36 2.03
C ASP A 42 9.00 3.82 0.66
N VAL A 43 8.24 4.10 -0.39
CA VAL A 43 8.55 3.72 -1.78
C VAL A 43 8.84 4.98 -2.59
N ASP A 44 10.04 5.09 -3.17
CA ASP A 44 10.41 6.22 -4.04
C ASP A 44 9.78 6.06 -5.43
N LEU A 45 8.51 6.44 -5.54
CA LEU A 45 7.75 6.34 -6.78
C LEU A 45 8.37 7.14 -7.93
N ALA A 46 9.13 8.21 -7.65
CA ALA A 46 9.72 9.05 -8.70
C ALA A 46 10.76 8.32 -9.55
N ARG A 47 11.39 7.28 -9.00
CA ARG A 47 12.41 6.47 -9.67
C ARG A 47 11.88 5.22 -10.36
N LEU A 48 10.60 4.93 -10.18
CA LEU A 48 9.95 3.73 -10.69
C LEU A 48 9.09 4.05 -11.90
N ASP A 49 8.90 3.06 -12.77
CA ASP A 49 8.00 3.14 -13.91
C ASP A 49 6.69 2.35 -13.62
N PRO A 50 5.50 2.98 -13.69
CA PRO A 50 4.23 2.29 -13.51
C PRO A 50 4.05 1.07 -14.41
N CYS A 51 4.55 1.09 -15.66
CA CYS A 51 4.40 -0.07 -16.55
C CYS A 51 5.26 -1.27 -16.17
N SER A 52 6.30 -1.03 -15.35
CA SER A 52 7.17 -2.07 -14.81
C SER A 52 6.68 -2.60 -13.46
N SER A 53 5.54 -2.13 -12.95
CA SER A 53 4.99 -2.53 -11.65
C SER A 53 4.35 -3.92 -11.63
N LEU A 54 4.13 -4.52 -12.81
CA LEU A 54 3.69 -5.90 -12.97
C LEU A 54 4.64 -6.62 -13.94
N THR A 55 4.98 -7.86 -13.60
CA THR A 55 5.76 -8.74 -14.48
C THR A 55 4.91 -9.29 -15.62
N GLU A 56 5.54 -9.70 -16.72
CA GLU A 56 4.83 -10.36 -17.84
C GLU A 56 4.05 -11.60 -17.38
N GLN A 57 4.60 -12.37 -16.44
CA GLN A 57 3.91 -13.52 -15.86
C GLN A 57 2.65 -13.10 -15.09
N GLN A 58 2.71 -12.01 -14.32
CA GLN A 58 1.55 -11.50 -13.59
C GLN A 58 0.49 -10.90 -14.50
N LEU A 59 0.88 -10.30 -15.62
CA LEU A 59 -0.04 -9.84 -16.66
C LEU A 59 -0.74 -11.03 -17.33
N GLY A 60 0.02 -12.04 -17.74
CA GLY A 60 -0.52 -13.26 -18.34
C GLY A 60 -1.47 -14.03 -17.41
N ALA A 61 -1.15 -14.10 -16.11
CA ALA A 61 -2.03 -14.73 -15.12
C ALA A 61 -3.37 -14.02 -14.91
N ARG A 62 -3.50 -12.77 -15.38
CA ARG A 62 -4.69 -11.92 -15.26
C ARG A 62 -5.36 -11.64 -16.61
N ASP A 63 -4.91 -12.29 -17.68
CA ASP A 63 -5.34 -12.04 -19.06
C ASP A 63 -5.21 -10.56 -19.48
N LEU A 64 -4.22 -9.85 -18.92
CA LEU A 64 -3.94 -8.45 -19.25
C LEU A 64 -2.99 -8.38 -20.43
N GLY A 65 -3.27 -7.47 -21.37
CA GLY A 65 -2.42 -7.20 -22.53
C GLY A 65 -1.13 -6.45 -22.17
N ALA A 66 -0.44 -5.96 -23.19
CA ALA A 66 0.75 -5.12 -23.00
C ALA A 66 0.41 -3.79 -22.32
N GLY A 67 1.31 -3.31 -21.48
CA GLY A 67 1.16 -2.02 -20.81
C GLY A 67 1.33 -0.85 -21.77
N ALA A 68 0.40 0.09 -21.71
CA ALA A 68 0.48 1.37 -22.40
C ALA A 68 0.80 2.47 -21.38
N PRO A 69 1.98 3.11 -21.46
CA PRO A 69 2.32 4.21 -20.58
C PRO A 69 1.50 5.45 -20.93
N GLY A 70 1.20 6.25 -19.91
CA GLY A 70 0.46 7.48 -20.08
C GLY A 70 0.71 8.47 -18.95
N THR A 71 -0.09 9.53 -18.98
CA THR A 71 -0.14 10.55 -17.94
C THR A 71 -1.58 10.91 -17.65
N ALA A 72 -1.89 11.09 -16.37
CA ALA A 72 -3.18 11.55 -15.90
C ALA A 72 -3.01 12.83 -15.06
N THR A 73 -4.05 13.65 -14.99
CA THR A 73 -4.09 14.77 -14.05
C THR A 73 -4.90 14.36 -12.83
N VAL A 74 -4.30 14.39 -11.65
CA VAL A 74 -4.95 14.09 -10.37
C VAL A 74 -4.78 15.29 -9.45
N ASN A 75 -5.90 15.89 -9.04
CA ASN A 75 -5.91 17.09 -8.20
C ASN A 75 -5.03 18.24 -8.73
N GLY A 76 -4.97 18.40 -10.06
CA GLY A 76 -4.14 19.41 -10.72
C GLY A 76 -2.67 19.04 -10.90
N THR A 77 -2.25 17.86 -10.45
CA THR A 77 -0.87 17.36 -10.57
C THR A 77 -0.79 16.25 -11.61
N SER A 78 0.28 16.24 -12.41
CA SER A 78 0.55 15.15 -13.35
C SER A 78 0.96 13.89 -12.60
N ALA A 79 0.30 12.78 -12.90
CA ALA A 79 0.62 11.44 -12.44
C ALA A 79 1.06 10.61 -13.64
N ARG A 80 2.13 9.82 -13.47
CA ARG A 80 2.53 8.84 -14.47
C ARG A 80 1.67 7.60 -14.30
N ASP A 81 1.20 7.04 -15.40
CA ASP A 81 0.37 5.85 -15.35
C ASP A 81 0.79 4.78 -16.36
N CYS A 82 0.26 3.58 -16.12
CA CYS A 82 0.23 2.51 -17.08
C CYS A 82 -1.17 1.91 -17.12
N THR A 83 -1.66 1.63 -18.32
CA THR A 83 -2.93 0.95 -18.53
C THR A 83 -2.70 -0.38 -19.23
N TRP A 84 -3.37 -1.42 -18.75
CA TRP A 84 -3.42 -2.73 -19.39
C TRP A 84 -4.87 -3.06 -19.74
N ILE A 85 -5.08 -3.46 -21.00
CA ILE A 85 -6.41 -3.82 -21.51
C ILE A 85 -6.46 -5.34 -21.61
N GLY A 86 -7.46 -5.93 -20.97
CA GLY A 86 -7.79 -7.35 -21.07
C GLY A 86 -9.13 -7.58 -21.75
N PRO A 87 -9.49 -8.84 -22.06
CA PRO A 87 -10.75 -9.18 -22.70
C PRO A 87 -11.95 -9.04 -21.75
N THR A 88 -11.71 -9.10 -20.43
CA THR A 88 -12.74 -9.09 -19.38
C THR A 88 -12.59 -7.90 -18.46
N VAL A 89 -11.36 -7.58 -18.08
CA VAL A 89 -11.01 -6.49 -17.16
C VAL A 89 -9.95 -5.59 -17.77
N ASN A 90 -10.04 -4.30 -17.46
CA ASN A 90 -8.97 -3.34 -17.69
C ASN A 90 -8.38 -2.95 -16.34
N ALA A 91 -7.07 -2.75 -16.31
CA ALA A 91 -6.35 -2.32 -15.12
C ALA A 91 -5.53 -1.07 -15.42
N GLY A 92 -5.44 -0.18 -14.44
CA GLY A 92 -4.57 1.00 -14.48
C GLY A 92 -3.80 1.13 -13.18
N VAL A 93 -2.53 1.51 -13.27
CA VAL A 93 -1.70 1.88 -12.11
C VAL A 93 -1.19 3.29 -12.33
N GLN A 94 -1.32 4.13 -11.30
CA GLN A 94 -0.87 5.52 -11.33
C GLN A 94 0.03 5.80 -10.13
N PHE A 95 1.15 6.48 -10.38
CA PHE A 95 2.03 7.00 -9.33
C PHE A 95 1.76 8.48 -9.16
N ILE A 96 1.22 8.85 -8.00
CA ILE A 96 0.61 10.16 -7.75
C ILE A 96 1.38 10.86 -6.63
N ALA A 97 1.76 12.12 -6.86
CA ALA A 97 2.36 12.99 -5.84
C ALA A 97 1.27 13.66 -4.96
N VAL A 98 0.31 12.83 -4.51
CA VAL A 98 -0.76 13.16 -3.56
C VAL A 98 -0.91 11.96 -2.63
N GLY A 99 -1.07 12.21 -1.33
CA GLY A 99 -1.20 11.16 -0.32
C GLY A 99 -2.52 10.40 -0.44
N ALA A 100 -2.51 9.13 -0.05
CA ALA A 100 -3.70 8.27 -0.11
C ALA A 100 -4.80 8.73 0.87
N GLU A 101 -4.44 9.50 1.90
CA GLU A 101 -5.36 10.05 2.89
C GLU A 101 -6.42 10.96 2.27
N THR A 102 -6.11 11.63 1.15
CA THR A 102 -7.10 12.44 0.42
C THR A 102 -8.27 11.60 -0.09
N ALA A 103 -8.04 10.33 -0.45
CA ALA A 103 -9.11 9.43 -0.86
C ALA A 103 -10.00 9.01 0.33
N ALA A 104 -9.47 9.02 1.56
CA ALA A 104 -10.24 8.70 2.76
C ALA A 104 -11.26 9.79 3.14
N GLU A 105 -11.10 11.01 2.61
CA GLU A 105 -12.05 12.10 2.78
C GLU A 105 -13.32 11.90 1.94
N GLU A 106 -13.28 11.01 0.93
CA GLU A 106 -14.45 10.69 0.11
C GLU A 106 -15.50 9.91 0.91
N ARG A 107 -16.76 10.35 0.82
CA ARG A 107 -17.89 9.70 1.50
C ARG A 107 -18.07 8.27 0.96
N GLY A 108 -18.11 7.30 1.86
CA GLY A 108 -18.31 5.89 1.52
C GLY A 108 -17.03 5.15 1.16
N SER A 109 -15.87 5.80 1.27
CA SER A 109 -14.58 5.13 1.16
C SER A 109 -14.36 4.13 2.30
N ARG A 110 -13.53 3.13 2.06
CA ARG A 110 -13.19 2.08 3.03
C ARG A 110 -11.68 1.99 3.22
N LEU A 111 -11.25 2.02 4.47
CA LEU A 111 -9.86 1.75 4.83
C LEU A 111 -9.57 0.24 4.75
N LEU A 112 -8.43 -0.11 4.18
CA LEU A 112 -7.93 -1.48 4.11
C LEU A 112 -6.40 -1.49 4.21
N LEU A 113 -5.82 -2.70 4.19
CA LEU A 113 -4.38 -2.90 4.12
C LEU A 113 -4.05 -3.63 2.82
N VAL A 114 -3.01 -3.14 2.13
CA VAL A 114 -2.41 -3.81 0.98
C VAL A 114 -0.98 -4.08 1.36
N GLU A 115 -0.61 -5.35 1.55
CA GLU A 115 0.79 -5.72 1.75
C GLU A 115 1.47 -5.02 2.94
N GLY A 116 0.68 -4.69 3.97
CA GLY A 116 1.11 -3.96 5.18
C GLY A 116 1.00 -2.44 5.07
N PHE A 117 0.78 -1.90 3.88
CA PHE A 117 0.56 -0.47 3.65
C PHE A 117 -0.90 -0.10 3.89
N GLY A 118 -1.13 1.07 4.47
CA GLY A 118 -2.46 1.67 4.54
C GLY A 118 -3.01 1.91 3.14
N ALA A 119 -4.30 1.66 2.93
CA ALA A 119 -4.93 1.89 1.65
C ALA A 119 -6.39 2.32 1.81
N VAL A 120 -6.93 2.92 0.75
CA VAL A 120 -8.32 3.38 0.66
C VAL A 120 -8.96 2.83 -0.60
N GLU A 121 -10.05 2.09 -0.44
CA GLU A 121 -10.96 1.69 -1.52
C GLU A 121 -12.00 2.81 -1.72
N GLY A 122 -12.14 3.29 -2.95
CA GLY A 122 -13.12 4.32 -3.30
C GLY A 122 -14.56 3.81 -3.23
N ALA A 123 -15.50 4.70 -2.93
CA ALA A 123 -16.90 4.34 -2.74
C ALA A 123 -17.57 3.88 -4.05
N PRO A 124 -18.48 2.88 -4.00
CA PRO A 124 -19.23 2.46 -5.19
C PRO A 124 -20.04 3.61 -5.82
N GLU A 125 -20.56 4.51 -4.99
CA GLU A 125 -21.44 5.63 -5.38
C GLU A 125 -20.70 6.77 -6.06
N THR A 126 -19.40 6.96 -5.79
CA THR A 126 -18.55 7.97 -6.44
C THR A 126 -17.85 7.43 -7.68
N ASN A 127 -17.80 6.09 -7.82
CA ASN A 127 -17.05 5.40 -8.85
C ASN A 127 -17.87 5.04 -10.10
N ASN A 128 -19.22 5.01 -10.03
CA ASN A 128 -20.07 4.63 -11.16
C ASN A 128 -21.27 5.58 -11.32
N GLY A 129 -21.32 6.30 -12.44
CA GLY A 129 -22.58 6.88 -12.93
C GLY A 129 -23.46 5.78 -13.58
N PRO A 130 -24.78 6.00 -13.72
CA PRO A 130 -25.66 5.01 -14.35
C PRO A 130 -25.17 4.62 -15.75
N GLY A 131 -25.06 3.31 -16.02
CA GLY A 131 -24.67 2.75 -17.32
C GLY A 131 -23.17 2.74 -17.63
N LEU A 132 -22.32 3.16 -16.69
CA LEU A 132 -20.86 3.00 -16.80
C LEU A 132 -20.45 1.62 -16.28
N PRO A 133 -19.42 0.97 -16.85
CA PRO A 133 -18.91 -0.29 -16.32
C PRO A 133 -18.55 -0.21 -14.84
N ALA A 134 -18.70 -1.32 -14.11
CA ALA A 134 -18.33 -1.39 -12.71
C ALA A 134 -16.83 -1.06 -12.56
N PHE A 135 -16.54 0.00 -11.81
CA PHE A 135 -15.20 0.50 -11.56
C PHE A 135 -14.86 0.45 -10.06
N CYS A 136 -13.62 0.07 -9.75
CA CYS A 136 -13.05 0.15 -8.42
C CYS A 136 -11.67 0.80 -8.47
N GLN A 137 -11.37 1.60 -7.46
CA GLN A 137 -10.06 2.21 -7.28
C GLN A 137 -9.56 2.03 -5.85
N ILE A 138 -8.26 1.74 -5.72
CA ILE A 138 -7.57 1.61 -4.44
C ILE A 138 -6.37 2.54 -4.45
N ALA A 139 -6.31 3.48 -3.51
CA ALA A 139 -5.15 4.32 -3.27
C ALA A 139 -4.33 3.76 -2.10
N VAL A 140 -3.10 3.34 -2.36
CA VAL A 140 -2.16 2.81 -1.37
C VAL A 140 -1.21 3.91 -0.92
N ASP A 141 -1.06 4.06 0.39
CA ASP A 141 -0.16 5.00 1.04
C ASP A 141 1.29 4.54 0.89
N ALA A 142 1.98 5.04 -0.14
CA ALA A 142 3.31 4.56 -0.55
C ALA A 142 4.46 5.40 0.02
N GLY A 143 4.18 6.61 0.49
CA GLY A 143 5.18 7.51 1.06
C GLY A 143 4.57 8.88 1.43
N PRO A 144 5.36 9.79 2.01
CA PRO A 144 4.88 11.13 2.37
C PRO A 144 4.30 11.86 1.15
N GLN A 145 2.99 12.16 1.20
CA GLN A 145 2.26 12.81 0.11
C GLN A 145 2.36 12.07 -1.23
N GLN A 146 2.47 10.74 -1.19
CA GLN A 146 2.58 9.90 -2.37
C GLN A 146 1.66 8.69 -2.26
N SER A 147 1.02 8.35 -3.38
CA SER A 147 0.18 7.17 -3.45
C SER A 147 0.38 6.41 -4.75
N VAL A 148 0.17 5.09 -4.65
CA VAL A 148 -0.06 4.22 -5.79
C VAL A 148 -1.55 4.02 -5.91
N ARG A 149 -2.14 4.45 -7.02
CA ARG A 149 -3.56 4.20 -7.30
C ARG A 149 -3.72 3.08 -8.31
N VAL A 150 -4.42 2.04 -7.92
CA VAL A 150 -4.80 0.92 -8.77
C VAL A 150 -6.27 1.08 -9.13
N GLN A 151 -6.59 0.96 -10.41
CA GLN A 151 -7.94 1.11 -10.94
C GLN A 151 -8.29 -0.12 -11.76
N VAL A 152 -9.48 -0.66 -11.56
CA VAL A 152 -10.00 -1.79 -12.34
C VAL A 152 -11.41 -1.48 -12.77
N ASN A 153 -11.72 -1.74 -14.05
CA ASN A 153 -13.10 -1.86 -14.51
C ASN A 153 -13.29 -3.16 -15.29
N ASN A 154 -14.51 -3.66 -15.27
CA ASN A 154 -14.92 -4.65 -16.27
C ASN A 154 -15.15 -3.91 -17.60
N GLY A 155 -14.73 -4.44 -18.75
CA GLY A 155 -14.93 -3.76 -20.04
C GLY A 155 -16.40 -3.73 -20.52
N ARG A 156 -17.36 -4.08 -19.66
CA ARG A 156 -18.78 -4.29 -19.98
C ARG A 156 -19.65 -3.25 -19.26
N PRO A 157 -20.60 -2.59 -19.94
CA PRO A 157 -21.49 -1.63 -19.29
C PRO A 157 -22.18 -2.23 -18.06
N ASP A 158 -22.29 -1.47 -16.97
CA ASP A 158 -23.14 -1.85 -15.86
C ASP A 158 -24.60 -1.87 -16.34
N THR A 159 -25.26 -3.01 -16.16
CA THR A 159 -26.66 -3.20 -16.53
C THR A 159 -27.61 -2.83 -15.38
N GLY A 160 -27.10 -2.16 -14.34
CA GLY A 160 -27.83 -1.83 -13.12
C GLY A 160 -28.00 -3.05 -12.22
N GLY A 161 -27.13 -4.05 -12.36
CA GLY A 161 -27.28 -5.38 -11.77
C GLY A 161 -26.16 -5.69 -10.78
N GLU A 162 -26.56 -5.79 -9.52
CA GLU A 162 -25.88 -6.44 -8.39
C GLU A 162 -24.59 -5.77 -7.82
N PRO A 163 -24.59 -5.43 -6.51
CA PRO A 163 -23.38 -5.09 -5.74
C PRO A 163 -22.23 -6.11 -5.88
N GLU A 164 -22.54 -7.34 -6.29
CA GLU A 164 -21.59 -8.40 -6.57
C GLU A 164 -20.58 -8.00 -7.68
N ALA A 165 -21.03 -7.32 -8.74
CA ALA A 165 -20.13 -6.89 -9.82
C ALA A 165 -19.10 -5.84 -9.35
N PHE A 166 -19.49 -4.92 -8.46
CA PHE A 166 -18.58 -3.96 -7.83
C PHE A 166 -17.57 -4.68 -6.90
N ARG A 167 -18.05 -5.63 -6.10
CA ARG A 167 -17.18 -6.42 -5.21
C ARG A 167 -16.17 -7.25 -6.00
N ASP A 168 -16.55 -7.79 -7.15
CA ASP A 168 -15.65 -8.51 -8.05
C ASP A 168 -14.52 -7.62 -8.57
N VAL A 169 -14.84 -6.45 -9.11
CA VAL A 169 -13.81 -5.53 -9.61
C VAL A 169 -12.91 -5.01 -8.49
N CYS A 170 -13.44 -4.80 -7.28
CA CYS A 170 -12.60 -4.45 -6.13
C CYS A 170 -11.69 -5.60 -5.68
N ARG A 171 -12.14 -6.86 -5.73
CA ARG A 171 -11.26 -8.01 -5.47
C ARG A 171 -10.11 -8.07 -6.47
N HIS A 172 -10.37 -7.80 -7.75
CA HIS A 172 -9.32 -7.70 -8.76
C HIS A 172 -8.38 -6.52 -8.49
N ALA A 173 -8.92 -5.36 -8.07
CA ALA A 173 -8.11 -4.21 -7.70
C ALA A 173 -7.21 -4.50 -6.48
N GLU A 174 -7.73 -5.17 -5.45
CA GLU A 174 -6.96 -5.58 -4.25
C GLU A 174 -5.83 -6.54 -4.62
N ASP A 175 -6.11 -7.56 -5.45
CA ASP A 175 -5.10 -8.51 -5.95
C ASP A 175 -4.00 -7.83 -6.77
N ILE A 176 -4.38 -6.93 -7.69
CA ILE A 176 -3.41 -6.17 -8.50
C ILE A 176 -2.60 -5.22 -7.61
N ALA A 177 -3.25 -4.52 -6.67
CA ALA A 177 -2.56 -3.65 -5.73
C ALA A 177 -1.54 -4.41 -4.90
N GLY A 178 -1.87 -5.61 -4.42
CA GLY A 178 -0.94 -6.48 -3.73
C GLY A 178 0.27 -6.84 -4.58
N ALA A 179 0.04 -7.30 -5.82
CA ALA A 179 1.12 -7.63 -6.75
C ALA A 179 2.03 -6.43 -7.07
N VAL A 180 1.44 -5.25 -7.31
CA VAL A 180 2.18 -4.01 -7.53
C VAL A 180 3.05 -3.67 -6.33
N MET A 181 2.46 -3.62 -5.13
CA MET A 181 3.18 -3.25 -3.92
C MET A 181 4.31 -4.23 -3.60
N VAL A 182 4.10 -5.54 -3.81
CA VAL A 182 5.15 -6.56 -3.69
C VAL A 182 6.34 -6.26 -4.60
N ASN A 183 6.09 -5.87 -5.84
CA ASN A 183 7.13 -5.67 -6.85
C ASN A 183 7.90 -4.36 -6.67
N ILE A 184 7.25 -3.33 -6.13
CA ILE A 184 7.85 -1.98 -6.03
C ILE A 184 8.41 -1.66 -4.64
N ARG A 185 7.99 -2.38 -3.60
CA ARG A 185 8.59 -2.26 -2.27
C ARG A 185 9.98 -2.92 -2.32
N GLY A 186 11.01 -2.11 -2.42
CA GLY A 186 12.42 -2.55 -2.53
C GLY A 186 13.32 -1.63 -1.75
#